data_AF-A0A453RN35-F1
#
_entry.id   AF-A0A453RN35-F1
#
_cell.length_a   1.000
_cell.length_b   1.000
_cell.length_c   1.000
_cell.angle_alpha   90.00
_cell.angle_beta   90.00
_cell.angle_gamma   90.00
#
_symmetry.space_group_name_H-M   'P 1'
#
loop_
_entity.id
_entity.type
_entity.pdbx_description
1 polymer ?
#
loop_
_entity_poly.entity_id
_entity_poly.type
_entity_poly.pdbx_seq_one_letter_code
_entity_poly.pdbx_strand_id
1 'polypeptide(L)' 'RWTESGHYSAKSYYEQLFVGSIRDPHWRPIWRSWAPTRVKIFLWLAALDRCWTAARLARHNLPHADSCLFCDQDTECIQ' A
#
# COMPACT_ATOMS: atom_id res chain seq x y z
N ARG A 1 -16.49 -2.67 25.90
CA ARG A 1 -17.94 -2.49 25.65
C ARG A 1 -18.08 -1.97 24.22
N TRP A 2 -18.87 -2.62 23.35
CA TRP A 2 -18.87 -2.37 21.90
C TRP A 2 -19.49 -1.02 21.49
N THR A 3 -20.41 -0.52 22.31
CA THR A 3 -20.99 0.84 22.26
C THR A 3 -21.44 1.19 23.69
N GLU A 4 -21.42 2.47 24.07
CA GLU A 4 -21.94 2.90 25.39
C GLU A 4 -23.46 2.69 25.52
N SER A 5 -24.17 2.77 24.40
CA SER A 5 -25.61 2.52 24.31
C SER A 5 -26.00 1.04 24.38
N GLY A 6 -25.04 0.10 24.34
CA GLY A 6 -25.29 -1.34 24.39
C GLY A 6 -25.90 -1.93 23.12
N HIS A 7 -26.16 -1.11 22.09
CA HIS A 7 -26.69 -1.57 20.81
C HIS A 7 -25.56 -1.97 19.87
N TYR A 8 -25.66 -3.19 19.33
CA TYR A 8 -24.76 -3.66 18.29
C TYR A 8 -25.02 -2.92 16.98
N SER A 9 -23.94 -2.47 16.33
CA SER A 9 -23.94 -2.13 14.91
C SER A 9 -22.68 -2.66 14.24
N ALA A 10 -22.81 -3.14 12.99
CA ALA A 10 -21.66 -3.61 12.22
C ALA A 10 -20.57 -2.55 12.08
N LYS A 11 -20.95 -1.26 11.99
CA LYS A 11 -20.02 -0.13 11.96
C LYS A 11 -19.20 -0.02 13.24
N SER A 12 -19.85 -0.01 14.41
CA SER A 12 -19.16 0.08 15.71
C SER A 12 -18.22 -1.10 15.94
N TYR A 13 -18.64 -2.30 15.56
CA TYR A 13 -17.81 -3.49 15.64
C TYR A 13 -16.57 -3.37 14.75
N TYR A 14 -16.76 -2.93 13.50
CA TYR A 14 -15.66 -2.68 12.58
C TYR A 14 -14.68 -1.65 13.15
N GLU A 15 -15.15 -0.49 13.62
CA GLU A 15 -14.29 0.54 14.21
C GLU A 15 -13.48 0.02 15.40
N GLN A 16 -14.06 -0.83 16.26
CA GLN A 16 -13.36 -1.44 17.38
C GLN A 16 -12.26 -2.42 16.97
N LEU A 17 -12.40 -3.13 15.85
CA LEU A 17 -11.34 -3.99 15.31
C LEU A 17 -10.07 -3.21 14.94
N PHE A 18 -10.17 -1.91 14.70
CA PHE A 18 -9.05 -1.04 14.31
C PHE A 18 -8.57 -0.13 15.44
N VAL A 19 -9.05 -0.30 16.68
CA VAL A 19 -8.52 0.44 17.83
C VAL A 19 -7.04 0.08 18.04
N GLY A 20 -6.18 1.09 18.06
CA GLY A 20 -4.72 0.90 18.15
C GLY A 20 -4.03 0.64 16.81
N SER A 21 -4.77 0.55 15.70
CA SER A 21 -4.17 0.46 14.36
C SER A 21 -3.56 1.79 13.92
N ILE A 22 -2.47 1.71 13.14
CA ILE A 22 -1.88 2.87 12.48
C ILE A 22 -2.58 3.04 11.14
N ARG A 23 -3.13 4.23 10.87
CA ARG A 23 -3.67 4.55 9.55
C ARG A 23 -2.51 4.90 8.61
N ASP A 24 -2.47 4.23 7.47
CA ASP A 24 -1.52 4.54 6.41
C ASP A 24 -1.63 6.02 5.98
N PRO A 25 -0.56 6.83 6.00
CA PRO A 25 -0.67 8.25 5.69
C PRO A 25 -1.05 8.53 4.23
N HIS A 26 -0.82 7.57 3.32
CA HIS A 26 -1.03 7.69 1.89
C HIS A 26 -2.42 7.21 1.43
N TRP A 27 -3.27 6.65 2.30
CA TRP A 27 -4.59 6.15 1.90
C TRP A 27 -5.47 7.24 1.29
N ARG A 28 -5.41 8.48 1.80
CA ARG A 28 -6.21 9.60 1.31
C ARG A 28 -5.88 9.95 -0.14
N PRO A 29 -4.63 10.34 -0.49
CA PRO A 29 -4.31 10.71 -1.86
C PRO A 29 -4.55 9.55 -2.84
N ILE A 30 -4.28 8.30 -2.45
CA ILE A 30 -4.50 7.13 -3.31
C ILE A 30 -5.99 6.94 -3.59
N TRP A 31 -6.81 6.80 -2.56
CA TRP A 31 -8.21 6.40 -2.73
C TRP A 31 -9.15 7.56 -3.05
N ARG A 32 -8.86 8.78 -2.58
CA ARG A 32 -9.67 9.99 -2.84
C ARG A 32 -9.34 10.71 -4.14
N SER A 33 -8.26 10.33 -4.85
CA SER A 33 -7.95 10.92 -6.15
C SER A 33 -9.04 10.65 -7.19
N TRP A 34 -9.07 11.46 -8.25
CA TRP A 34 -9.89 11.23 -9.44
C TRP A 34 -9.31 10.18 -10.40
N ALA A 35 -8.19 9.55 -10.02
CA ALA A 35 -7.52 8.58 -10.87
C ALA A 35 -8.39 7.34 -11.14
N PRO A 36 -8.27 6.71 -12.31
CA PRO A 36 -8.90 5.42 -12.57
C PRO A 36 -8.48 4.35 -11.56
N THR A 37 -9.34 3.37 -11.31
CA THR A 37 -9.09 2.30 -10.32
C THR A 37 -7.77 1.56 -10.55
N ARG A 38 -7.37 1.34 -11.81
CA ARG A 38 -6.10 0.68 -12.15
C ARG A 38 -4.89 1.46 -11.62
N VAL A 39 -4.94 2.79 -11.71
CA VAL A 39 -3.89 3.69 -11.21
C VAL A 39 -3.87 3.69 -9.68
N LYS A 40 -5.04 3.71 -9.04
CA LYS A 40 -5.15 3.64 -7.57
C LYS A 40 -4.58 2.35 -7.01
N ILE A 41 -4.86 1.22 -7.66
CA ILE A 41 -4.32 -0.09 -7.26
C ILE A 41 -2.79 -0.07 -7.41
N PHE A 42 -2.25 0.45 -8.50
CA PHE A 42 -0.81 0.58 -8.69
C PHE A 42 -0.18 1.45 -7.61
N LEU A 43 -0.72 2.64 -7.33
CA LEU A 43 -0.23 3.54 -6.29
C LEU A 43 -0.29 2.90 -4.89
N TRP A 44 -1.34 2.12 -4.61
CA TRP A 44 -1.45 1.37 -3.37
C TRP A 44 -0.37 0.29 -3.24
N LEU A 45 -0.09 -0.45 -4.32
CA LEU A 45 1.02 -1.41 -4.33
C LEU A 45 2.36 -0.70 -4.16
N ALA A 46 2.56 0.45 -4.81
CA ALA A 46 3.78 1.24 -4.70
C ALA A 46 4.00 1.75 -3.26
N ALA A 47 2.96 2.29 -2.61
CA ALA A 47 3.03 2.74 -1.22
C ALA A 47 3.35 1.61 -0.22
N LEU A 48 3.05 0.36 -0.58
CA LEU A 48 3.39 -0.82 0.20
C LEU A 48 4.73 -1.47 -0.22
N ASP A 49 5.47 -0.85 -1.14
CA ASP A 49 6.69 -1.38 -1.75
C ASP A 49 6.47 -2.74 -2.43
N ARG A 50 5.26 -3.01 -2.94
CA ARG A 50 4.85 -4.32 -3.50
C ARG A 50 4.92 -4.40 -5.03
N CYS A 51 5.44 -3.38 -5.70
CA CYS A 51 5.68 -3.46 -7.14
C CYS A 51 6.93 -4.32 -7.43
N TRP A 52 6.92 -5.04 -8.54
CA TRP A 52 8.04 -5.87 -8.98
C TRP A 52 9.14 -5.03 -9.62
N THR A 53 9.88 -4.29 -8.79
CA THR A 53 11.11 -3.58 -9.17
C THR A 53 12.32 -4.51 -9.05
N ALA A 54 13.43 -4.19 -9.72
CA ALA A 54 14.68 -4.93 -9.59
C ALA A 54 15.14 -5.08 -8.13
N ALA A 55 15.04 -4.01 -7.32
CA ALA A 55 15.38 -4.06 -5.90
C ALA A 55 14.49 -5.03 -5.08
N ARG A 56 13.21 -5.17 -5.43
CA ARG A 56 12.32 -6.16 -4.80
C ARG A 56 12.64 -7.58 -5.26
N LEU A 57 12.89 -7.78 -6.55
CA LEU A 57 13.29 -9.08 -7.09
C LEU A 57 14.60 -9.57 -6.45
N ALA A 58 15.57 -8.67 -6.26
CA ALA A 58 16.83 -8.95 -5.58
C ALA A 58 16.61 -9.46 -4.14
N ARG A 59 15.76 -8.78 -3.35
CA ARG A 59 15.39 -9.22 -1.98
C ARG A 59 14.76 -10.61 -1.93
N HIS A 60 14.15 -11.05 -3.03
CA HIS A 60 13.50 -12.35 -3.15
C HIS A 60 14.35 -13.40 -3.90
N ASN A 61 15.61 -13.11 -4.25
CA ASN A 61 16.50 -13.98 -5.04
C ASN A 61 15.88 -14.41 -6.38
N LEU A 62 15.10 -13.54 -7.01
CA LEU A 62 14.54 -13.76 -8.35
C LEU A 62 15.47 -13.15 -9.42
N PRO A 63 15.47 -13.68 -10.66
CA PRO A 63 16.22 -13.08 -11.76
C PRO A 63 15.83 -11.61 -11.95
N HIS A 64 16.82 -10.73 -12.00
CA HIS A 64 16.65 -9.29 -12.17
C HIS A 64 17.84 -8.70 -12.92
N ALA A 65 17.66 -7.50 -13.48
CA ALA A 65 18.75 -6.71 -14.03
C ALA A 65 19.49 -5.97 -12.90
N ASP A 66 20.81 -5.84 -13.01
CA ASP A 66 21.66 -5.16 -12.02
C ASP A 66 21.38 -3.65 -11.98
N SER A 67 21.09 -3.06 -13.14
CA SER A 67 20.78 -1.65 -13.35
C SER A 67 19.38 -1.45 -13.94
N CYS A 68 18.82 -0.25 -13.74
CA CYS A 68 17.56 0.16 -14.33
C CYS A 68 17.65 0.16 -15.87
N LEU A 69 16.75 -0.55 -16.54
CA LEU A 69 16.73 -0.69 -18.00
C LEU A 69 16.48 0.63 -18.76
N PHE A 70 16.07 1.70 -18.07
CA PHE A 70 15.81 3.01 -18.66
C PHE A 70 16.98 3.97 -18.54
N CYS A 71 17.57 4.10 -17.33
CA CYS A 71 18.65 5.06 -17.08
C CYS A 71 20.04 4.44 -17.00
N ASP A 72 20.13 3.13 -16.79
CA ASP A 72 21.38 2.34 -16.67
C ASP A 72 22.37 2.86 -15.62
N GLN A 73 21.90 3.61 -14.61
CA GLN A 73 22.74 4.23 -13.58
C GLN A 73 22.59 3.56 -12.21
N ASP A 74 21.35 3.35 -11.78
CA ASP A 74 21.01 2.85 -10.45
C ASP A 74 20.07 1.64 -10.54
N THR A 75 19.95 0.88 -9.45
CA THR A 75 18.97 -0.21 -9.34
C THR A 75 17.55 0.34 -9.34
N GLU A 76 16.66 -0.26 -10.12
CA GLU A 76 15.25 0.11 -10.14
C GLU A 76 14.60 -0.14 -8.76
N CYS A 77 14.11 0.93 -8.14
CA CYS A 77 13.42 0.91 -6.85
C CYS A 77 12.26 1.92 -6.81
N ILE A 78 11.35 1.77 -5.84
CA ILE A 78 10.33 2.77 -5.53
C ILE A 78 10.97 3.79 -4.58
N GLN A 79 10.88 5.07 -4.90
CA GLN A 79 11.42 6.19 -4.11
C GLN A 79 10.44 6.67 -3.03
#